data_AF-A0A3D3G8D9-F1
#
_entry.id   AF-A0A3D3G8D9-F1
#
_cell.length_a   1.000
_cell.length_b   1.000
_cell.length_c   1.000
_cell.angle_alpha   90.00
_cell.angle_beta   90.00
_cell.angle_gamma   90.00
#
_symmetry.space_group_name_H-M   'P 1'
#
loop_
_entity.id
_entity.type
_entity.pdbx_description
1 polymer ?
#
loop_
_entity_poly.entity_id
_entity_poly.type
_entity_poly.pdbx_seq_one_letter_code
_entity_poly.pdbx_strand_id
1 'polypeptide(L)'
;MLDENTALGRYISTGQLALIREGYYLIDDIKHHVPTNPVTDYSYLVFPFAKAYEGFLKQLFLDLGFIKIWQYESDHFRIGKELSPGLAKELKQRSIYTQLGHKFGNFELADKLWLMWKRGRNMIFHYFPHNLKAVTLVEAENIVEELMSVMQEAVEKSGVGKT
;
A
#
# COMPACT_ATOMS: atom_id res chain seq x y z
N MET A 1 -2.60 -0.62 17.05
CA MET A 1 -1.15 -0.70 16.81
C MET A 1 -0.86 -2.05 16.15
N LEU A 2 -0.02 -2.10 15.11
CA LEU A 2 0.33 -3.38 14.47
C LEU A 2 1.07 -4.27 15.48
N ASP A 3 0.55 -5.47 15.72
CA ASP A 3 1.20 -6.48 16.55
C ASP A 3 2.27 -7.20 15.73
N GLU A 4 3.52 -7.15 16.21
CA GLU A 4 4.68 -7.80 15.59
C GLU A 4 4.51 -9.33 15.52
N ASN A 5 3.61 -9.90 16.32
CA ASN A 5 3.26 -11.32 16.29
C ASN A 5 2.23 -11.68 15.21
N THR A 6 1.73 -10.72 14.44
CA THR A 6 0.91 -11.00 13.26
C THR A 6 1.77 -11.52 12.11
N ALA A 7 1.15 -12.19 11.14
CA ALA A 7 1.85 -12.61 9.92
C ALA A 7 2.45 -11.41 9.19
N LEU A 8 1.72 -10.29 9.10
CA LEU A 8 2.24 -9.05 8.52
C LEU A 8 3.41 -8.48 9.32
N GLY A 9 3.27 -8.41 10.65
CA GLY A 9 4.29 -7.87 11.54
C GLY A 9 5.65 -8.57 11.41
N ARG A 10 5.65 -9.90 11.25
CA ARG A 10 6.87 -10.68 10.99
C ARG A 10 7.43 -10.53 9.58
N TYR A 11 6.59 -10.15 8.61
CA TYR A 11 6.97 -10.11 7.20
C TYR A 11 7.55 -8.76 6.77
N ILE A 12 7.02 -7.65 7.29
CA ILE A 12 7.49 -6.32 6.90
C ILE A 12 8.87 -6.00 7.50
N SER A 13 9.66 -5.21 6.77
CA SER A 13 10.96 -4.74 7.25
C SER A 13 10.84 -3.77 8.42
N THR A 14 11.93 -3.61 9.17
CA THR A 14 12.03 -2.62 10.26
C THR A 14 11.73 -1.19 9.80
N GLY A 15 12.15 -0.82 8.59
CA GLY A 15 11.86 0.50 8.01
C GLY A 15 10.37 0.71 7.70
N GLN A 16 9.68 -0.32 7.21
CA GLN A 16 8.23 -0.26 6.98
C GLN A 16 7.45 -0.20 8.29
N LEU A 17 7.87 -0.97 9.30
CA LEU A 17 7.28 -0.93 10.63
C LEU A 17 7.47 0.45 11.28
N ALA A 18 8.65 1.06 11.13
CA ALA A 18 8.90 2.42 11.60
C ALA A 18 7.93 3.44 10.97
N LEU A 19 7.76 3.42 9.64
CA LEU A 19 6.80 4.28 8.94
C LEU A 19 5.36 4.09 9.45
N ILE A 20 4.93 2.85 9.67
CA ILE A 20 3.60 2.55 10.20
C ILE A 20 3.42 3.10 11.62
N ARG A 21 4.44 2.97 12.47
CA ARG A 21 4.43 3.51 13.84
C ARG A 21 4.38 5.04 13.85
N GLU A 22 5.20 5.68 13.03
CA GLU A 22 5.20 7.14 12.85
C GLU A 22 3.84 7.62 12.33
N GLY A 23 3.24 6.91 11.37
CA GLY A 23 1.89 7.23 10.89
C GLY A 23 0.83 7.14 11.97
N TYR A 24 0.85 6.10 12.80
CA TYR A 24 -0.07 6.01 13.94
C TYR A 24 0.17 7.10 14.97
N TYR A 25 1.43 7.45 15.25
CA TYR A 25 1.77 8.57 16.12
C TYR A 25 1.17 9.88 15.59
N LEU A 26 1.26 10.16 14.29
CA LEU A 26 0.69 11.38 13.69
C LEU A 26 -0.84 11.44 13.79
N ILE A 27 -1.51 10.30 13.62
CA ILE A 27 -2.98 10.19 13.78
C ILE A 27 -3.38 10.42 15.25
N ASP A 28 -2.60 9.88 16.20
CA ASP A 28 -2.86 10.07 17.62
C ASP A 28 -2.62 11.53 18.03
N ASP A 29 -1.52 12.13 17.56
CA ASP A 29 -1.16 13.51 17.85
C ASP A 29 -2.24 14.50 17.40
N ILE A 30 -2.76 14.36 16.17
CA ILE A 30 -3.78 15.28 15.65
C ILE A 30 -5.14 15.13 16.36
N LYS A 31 -5.40 13.96 16.96
CA LYS A 31 -6.62 13.70 17.74
C LYS A 31 -6.55 14.32 19.14
N HIS A 32 -5.35 14.37 19.72
CA HIS A 32 -5.13 14.90 21.07
C HIS A 32 -4.74 16.38 21.06
N HIS A 33 -4.16 16.88 19.97
CA HIS A 33 -3.71 18.26 19.82
C HIS A 33 -4.43 18.93 18.65
N VAL A 34 -5.49 19.69 18.97
CA VAL A 34 -6.18 20.52 17.97
C VAL A 34 -5.24 21.66 17.56
N PRO A 35 -4.83 21.75 16.28
CA PRO A 35 -3.93 22.79 15.85
C PRO A 35 -4.61 24.16 15.93
N THR A 36 -3.84 25.19 16.26
CA THR A 36 -4.34 26.57 16.37
C THR A 36 -5.00 27.06 15.07
N ASN A 37 -4.53 26.55 13.92
CA ASN A 37 -5.17 26.73 12.63
C ASN A 37 -5.83 25.41 12.20
N PRO A 38 -7.08 25.42 11.73
CA PRO A 38 -7.78 24.21 11.32
C PRO A 38 -7.10 23.59 10.09
N VAL A 39 -6.69 22.33 10.22
CA VAL A 39 -6.25 21.49 9.12
C VAL A 39 -7.47 20.99 8.36
N THR A 40 -7.52 21.24 7.05
CA THR A 40 -8.65 20.90 6.20
C THR A 40 -8.41 19.65 5.35
N ASP A 41 -7.16 19.26 5.16
CA ASP A 41 -6.76 18.07 4.38
C ASP A 41 -5.80 17.21 5.20
N TYR A 42 -6.22 15.97 5.46
CA TYR A 42 -5.56 14.97 6.27
C TYR A 42 -4.83 13.92 5.43
N SER A 43 -4.67 14.13 4.12
CA SER A 43 -3.93 13.25 3.21
C SER A 43 -2.51 12.94 3.71
N TYR A 44 -1.86 13.90 4.37
CA TYR A 44 -0.52 13.72 4.94
C TYR A 44 -0.43 12.61 6.00
N LEU A 45 -1.53 12.31 6.71
CA LEU A 45 -1.57 11.20 7.67
C LEU A 45 -1.46 9.83 6.98
N VAL A 46 -1.84 9.74 5.71
CA VAL A 46 -1.77 8.52 4.92
C VAL A 46 -0.36 8.27 4.37
N PHE A 47 0.48 9.31 4.25
CA PHE A 47 1.77 9.23 3.55
C PHE A 47 2.72 8.15 4.09
N PRO A 48 2.91 7.99 5.43
CA PRO A 48 3.80 6.95 5.96
C PRO A 48 3.31 5.55 5.58
N PHE A 49 2.00 5.31 5.68
CA PHE A 49 1.37 4.04 5.32
C PHE A 49 1.45 3.76 3.82
N ALA A 50 1.20 4.77 2.97
CA ALA A 50 1.33 4.66 1.52
C ALA A 50 2.76 4.31 1.10
N LYS A 51 3.77 4.89 1.77
CA LYS A 51 5.18 4.58 1.54
C LYS A 51 5.54 3.16 2.00
N ALA A 52 5.07 2.74 3.17
CA ALA A 52 5.25 1.38 3.67
C ALA A 52 4.61 0.35 2.74
N TYR A 53 3.41 0.65 2.22
CA TYR A 53 2.65 -0.18 1.29
C TYR A 53 3.36 -0.32 -0.08
N GLU A 54 3.91 0.76 -0.64
CA GLU A 54 4.71 0.69 -1.87
C GLU A 54 5.93 -0.24 -1.68
N GLY A 55 6.66 -0.09 -0.58
CA GLY A 55 7.76 -0.99 -0.22
C GLY A 55 7.31 -2.44 -0.03
N PHE A 56 6.12 -2.63 0.56
CA PHE A 56 5.53 -3.94 0.82
C PHE A 56 5.21 -4.66 -0.48
N LEU A 57 4.58 -3.95 -1.43
CA LEU A 57 4.30 -4.52 -2.75
C LEU A 57 5.57 -4.91 -3.49
N LYS A 58 6.63 -4.08 -3.45
CA LYS A 58 7.93 -4.44 -4.04
C LYS A 58 8.49 -5.73 -3.43
N GLN A 59 8.48 -5.83 -2.10
CA GLN A 59 8.96 -7.01 -1.36
C GLN A 59 8.13 -8.25 -1.71
N LEU A 60 6.80 -8.13 -1.64
CA LEU A 60 5.87 -9.20 -1.98
C LEU A 60 6.09 -9.73 -3.39
N PHE A 61 6.25 -8.85 -4.37
CA PHE A 61 6.46 -9.26 -5.76
C PHE A 61 7.83 -9.93 -5.97
N LEU A 62 8.85 -9.52 -5.22
CA LEU A 62 10.16 -10.17 -5.24
C LEU A 62 10.08 -11.58 -4.65
N ASP A 63 9.47 -11.72 -3.47
CA ASP A 63 9.37 -13.00 -2.76
C ASP A 63 8.46 -14.00 -3.49
N LEU A 64 7.46 -13.49 -4.22
CA LEU A 64 6.63 -14.30 -5.12
C LEU A 64 7.31 -14.65 -6.44
N GLY A 65 8.49 -14.07 -6.73
CA GLY A 65 9.28 -14.32 -7.94
C GLY A 65 8.80 -13.58 -9.19
N PHE A 66 7.86 -12.63 -9.05
CA PHE A 66 7.29 -11.85 -10.16
C PHE A 66 8.23 -10.75 -10.66
N ILE A 67 9.12 -10.29 -9.79
CA ILE A 67 10.20 -9.36 -10.13
C ILE A 67 11.55 -9.93 -9.69
N LYS A 68 12.62 -9.40 -10.27
CA LYS A 68 14.01 -9.72 -9.89
C LYS A 68 14.59 -8.65 -8.98
N ILE A 69 15.71 -8.97 -8.32
CA ILE A 69 16.38 -8.05 -7.39
C ILE A 69 16.72 -6.70 -8.04
N TRP A 70 17.18 -6.70 -9.29
CA TRP A 70 17.48 -5.47 -10.03
C TRP A 70 16.24 -4.60 -10.29
N GLN A 71 15.03 -5.19 -10.33
CA GLN A 71 13.77 -4.43 -10.43
C GLN A 71 13.35 -3.89 -9.07
N TYR A 72 13.56 -4.67 -8.00
CA TYR A 72 13.30 -4.26 -6.63
C TYR A 72 14.10 -3.00 -6.27
N GLU A 73 15.41 -3.02 -6.58
CA GLU A 73 16.36 -1.92 -6.33
C GLU A 73 16.20 -0.74 -7.31
N SER A 74 15.49 -0.92 -8.42
CA SER A 74 15.36 0.13 -9.44
C SER A 74 14.43 1.27 -9.04
N ASP A 75 14.89 2.50 -9.29
CA ASP A 75 14.05 3.72 -9.26
C ASP A 75 13.07 3.82 -10.43
N HIS A 76 13.28 3.01 -11.47
CA HIS A 76 12.46 3.02 -12.69
C HIS A 76 11.32 2.00 -12.65
N PHE A 77 11.36 1.04 -11.72
CA PHE A 77 10.27 0.08 -11.56
C PHE A 77 9.03 0.77 -10.98
N ARG A 78 7.90 0.70 -11.69
CA ARG A 78 6.65 1.38 -11.32
C ARG A 78 5.58 0.36 -10.97
N ILE A 79 5.32 0.17 -9.68
CA ILE A 79 4.25 -0.72 -9.19
C ILE A 79 2.93 -0.41 -9.88
N GLY A 80 2.57 0.87 -9.96
CA GLY A 80 1.31 1.30 -10.56
C GLY A 80 1.11 0.87 -12.02
N LYS A 81 2.20 0.72 -12.79
CA LYS A 81 2.14 0.24 -14.17
C LYS A 81 1.96 -1.27 -14.19
N GLU A 82 2.80 -1.99 -13.44
CA GLU A 82 2.88 -3.45 -13.48
C GLU A 82 1.67 -4.14 -12.82
N LEU A 83 1.04 -3.47 -11.85
CA LEU A 83 -0.14 -3.94 -11.13
C LEU A 83 -1.46 -3.47 -11.76
N SER A 84 -1.42 -2.67 -12.84
CA SER A 84 -2.64 -2.12 -13.44
C SER A 84 -3.41 -3.17 -14.25
N PRO A 85 -4.71 -3.41 -13.98
CA PRO A 85 -5.55 -4.27 -14.82
C PRO A 85 -5.71 -3.68 -16.23
N GLY A 86 -5.73 -2.34 -16.37
CA GLY A 86 -5.86 -1.66 -17.65
C GLY A 86 -4.68 -1.91 -18.59
N LEU A 87 -3.49 -2.13 -18.05
CA LEU A 87 -2.27 -2.42 -18.83
C LEU A 87 -1.98 -3.92 -18.93
N ALA A 88 -2.76 -4.78 -18.29
CA ALA A 88 -2.50 -6.21 -18.25
C ALA A 88 -2.44 -6.84 -19.67
N LYS A 89 -3.30 -6.37 -20.59
CA LYS A 89 -3.31 -6.85 -21.99
C LYS A 89 -2.02 -6.50 -22.74
N GLU A 90 -1.49 -5.30 -22.51
CA GLU A 90 -0.26 -4.81 -23.16
C GLU A 90 0.98 -5.49 -22.58
N LEU A 91 1.01 -5.66 -21.25
CA LEU A 91 2.12 -6.27 -20.52
C LEU A 91 2.13 -7.80 -20.63
N LYS A 92 1.00 -8.42 -20.97
CA LYS A 92 0.84 -9.89 -21.10
C LYS A 92 1.35 -10.60 -19.84
N GLN A 93 2.23 -11.59 -19.99
CA GLN A 93 2.79 -12.37 -18.88
C GLN A 93 3.72 -11.58 -17.96
N ARG A 94 4.13 -10.36 -18.33
CA ARG A 94 4.92 -9.48 -17.46
C ARG A 94 4.06 -8.74 -16.44
N SER A 95 2.75 -8.63 -16.70
CA SER A 95 1.80 -8.00 -15.78
C SER A 95 1.78 -8.71 -14.44
N ILE A 96 2.10 -8.00 -13.36
CA ILE A 96 2.00 -8.53 -11.99
C ILE A 96 0.55 -8.83 -11.65
N TYR A 97 -0.38 -8.01 -12.14
CA TYR A 97 -1.82 -8.28 -12.03
C TYR A 97 -2.19 -9.67 -12.61
N THR A 98 -1.68 -9.98 -13.80
CA THR A 98 -1.91 -11.29 -14.44
C THR A 98 -1.21 -12.43 -13.72
N GLN A 99 0.04 -12.22 -13.27
CA GLN A 99 0.79 -13.22 -12.52
C GLN A 99 0.12 -13.58 -11.19
N LEU A 100 -0.40 -12.58 -10.46
CA LEU A 100 -1.22 -12.79 -9.26
C LEU A 100 -2.46 -13.62 -9.58
N GLY A 101 -3.20 -13.23 -10.63
CA GLY A 101 -4.39 -13.96 -11.09
C GLY A 101 -4.14 -15.43 -11.36
N HIS A 102 -3.05 -15.73 -12.08
CA HIS A 102 -2.66 -17.11 -12.38
C HIS A 102 -2.18 -17.87 -11.14
N LYS A 103 -1.39 -17.23 -10.27
CA LYS A 103 -0.84 -17.89 -9.07
C LYS A 103 -1.93 -18.31 -8.10
N PHE A 104 -2.96 -17.49 -7.90
CA PHE A 104 -4.04 -17.72 -6.93
C PHE A 104 -5.32 -18.29 -7.56
N GLY A 105 -5.34 -18.51 -8.88
CA GLY A 105 -6.48 -19.03 -9.62
C GLY A 105 -7.66 -18.06 -9.76
N ASN A 106 -7.53 -16.83 -9.28
CA ASN A 106 -8.52 -15.76 -9.41
C ASN A 106 -7.84 -14.39 -9.22
N PHE A 107 -8.53 -13.31 -9.62
CA PHE A 107 -7.98 -11.95 -9.61
C PHE A 107 -8.30 -11.15 -8.33
N GLU A 108 -8.96 -11.74 -7.33
CA GLU A 108 -9.44 -11.00 -6.15
C GLU A 108 -8.30 -10.28 -5.40
N LEU A 109 -7.19 -10.98 -5.17
CA LEU A 109 -6.02 -10.38 -4.51
C LEU A 109 -5.37 -9.31 -5.40
N ALA A 110 -5.30 -9.54 -6.71
CA ALA A 110 -4.74 -8.57 -7.65
C ALA A 110 -5.56 -7.27 -7.68
N ASP A 111 -6.89 -7.39 -7.70
CA ASP A 111 -7.82 -6.27 -7.65
C ASP A 111 -7.68 -5.49 -6.35
N LYS A 112 -7.67 -6.17 -5.19
CA LYS A 112 -7.49 -5.53 -3.89
C LYS A 112 -6.18 -4.75 -3.82
N LEU A 113 -5.07 -5.37 -4.22
CA LEU A 113 -3.75 -4.73 -4.18
C LEU A 113 -3.70 -3.50 -5.11
N TRP A 114 -4.25 -3.62 -6.32
CA TRP A 114 -4.33 -2.52 -7.28
C TRP A 114 -5.21 -1.38 -6.80
N LEU A 115 -6.45 -1.68 -6.38
CA LEU A 115 -7.41 -0.68 -5.91
C LEU A 115 -6.85 0.08 -4.71
N MET A 116 -6.19 -0.63 -3.79
CA MET A 116 -5.59 0.00 -2.63
C MET A 116 -4.37 0.85 -3.01
N TRP A 117 -3.52 0.40 -3.94
CA TRP A 117 -2.45 1.24 -4.48
C TRP A 117 -3.00 2.51 -5.14
N LYS A 118 -4.06 2.38 -5.95
CA LYS A 118 -4.69 3.51 -6.63
C LYS A 118 -5.29 4.50 -5.63
N ARG A 119 -6.08 4.03 -4.65
CA ARG A 119 -6.79 4.87 -3.69
C ARG A 119 -5.85 5.44 -2.62
N GLY A 120 -5.11 4.58 -1.93
CA GLY A 120 -4.31 4.95 -0.75
C GLY A 120 -2.93 5.50 -1.06
N ARG A 121 -2.41 5.24 -2.26
CA ARG A 121 -1.12 5.79 -2.71
C ARG A 121 -1.28 6.75 -3.87
N ASN A 122 -1.96 6.42 -4.96
CA ASN A 122 -1.95 7.30 -6.13
C ASN A 122 -2.82 8.55 -5.95
N MET A 123 -4.09 8.37 -5.58
CA MET A 123 -5.07 9.45 -5.47
C MET A 123 -4.76 10.43 -4.34
N ILE A 124 -4.11 9.96 -3.26
CA ILE A 124 -3.68 10.77 -2.11
C ILE A 124 -2.71 11.90 -2.51
N PHE A 125 -1.88 11.70 -3.54
CA PHE A 125 -0.93 12.72 -4.02
C PHE A 125 -1.41 13.47 -5.27
N HIS A 126 -2.52 13.05 -5.89
CA HIS A 126 -2.99 13.67 -7.11
C HIS A 126 -3.79 14.94 -6.80
N TYR A 127 -3.32 16.07 -7.33
CA TYR A 127 -4.08 17.31 -7.36
C TYR A 127 -5.10 17.29 -8.51
N PHE A 128 -6.38 17.49 -8.19
CA PHE A 128 -7.46 17.56 -9.17
C PHE A 128 -8.00 19.01 -9.24
N PRO A 129 -7.66 19.80 -10.29
CA PRO A 129 -8.01 21.23 -10.36
C PRO A 129 -9.50 21.54 -10.25
N HIS A 130 -10.36 20.62 -10.70
CA HIS A 130 -11.81 20.77 -10.68
C HIS A 130 -12.50 19.99 -9.55
N ASN A 131 -11.73 19.34 -8.69
CA ASN A 131 -12.21 18.53 -7.59
C ASN A 131 -11.15 18.47 -6.49
N LEU A 132 -10.84 19.63 -5.92
CA LEU A 132 -9.97 19.77 -4.73
C LEU A 132 -10.66 19.08 -3.55
N LYS A 133 -10.63 17.75 -3.56
CA LYS A 133 -11.26 16.91 -2.55
C LYS A 133 -10.25 16.74 -1.44
N ALA A 134 -10.36 17.59 -0.44
CA ALA A 134 -9.60 17.42 0.79
C ALA A 134 -9.97 16.08 1.43
N VAL A 135 -8.97 15.34 1.92
CA VAL A 135 -9.19 14.10 2.65
C VAL A 135 -9.55 14.47 4.07
N THR A 136 -10.72 14.05 4.55
CA THR A 136 -11.11 14.24 5.95
C THR A 136 -10.30 13.32 6.88
N LEU A 137 -10.23 13.62 8.18
CA LEU A 137 -9.57 12.75 9.16
C LEU A 137 -10.13 11.32 9.11
N VAL A 138 -11.46 11.18 9.10
CA VAL A 138 -12.14 9.88 9.00
C VAL A 138 -11.80 9.15 7.69
N GLU A 139 -11.76 9.86 6.56
CA GLU A 139 -11.33 9.25 5.29
C GLU A 139 -9.87 8.78 5.35
N ALA A 140 -8.98 9.55 5.97
CA ALA A 140 -7.57 9.17 6.14
C ALA A 140 -7.44 7.91 6.99
N GLU A 141 -8.15 7.83 8.13
CA GLU A 141 -8.15 6.65 9.00
C GLU A 141 -8.67 5.40 8.29
N ASN A 142 -9.79 5.52 7.57
CA ASN A 142 -10.35 4.41 6.79
C ASN A 142 -9.35 3.91 5.73
N ILE A 143 -8.65 4.82 5.05
CA ILE A 143 -7.63 4.44 4.05
C ILE A 143 -6.46 3.71 4.72
N VAL A 144 -6.05 4.15 5.90
CA VAL A 144 -4.99 3.51 6.69
C VAL A 144 -5.40 2.10 7.12
N GLU A 145 -6.60 1.94 7.67
CA GLU A 145 -7.12 0.62 8.08
C GLU A 145 -7.24 -0.34 6.90
N GLU A 146 -7.73 0.13 5.75
CA GLU A 146 -7.80 -0.66 4.52
C GLU A 146 -6.40 -1.06 4.01
N LEU A 147 -5.41 -0.16 4.03
CA LEU A 147 -4.02 -0.49 3.68
C LEU A 147 -3.48 -1.61 4.56
N MET A 148 -3.65 -1.50 5.88
CA MET A 148 -3.18 -2.51 6.83
C MET A 148 -3.88 -3.86 6.61
N SER A 149 -5.19 -3.84 6.41
CA SER A 149 -5.99 -5.04 6.16
C SER A 149 -5.58 -5.75 4.86
N VAL A 150 -5.40 -5.01 3.76
CA VAL A 150 -4.97 -5.58 2.47
C VAL A 150 -3.56 -6.17 2.55
N MET A 151 -2.63 -5.53 3.27
CA MET A 151 -1.29 -6.10 3.49
C MET A 151 -1.36 -7.40 4.29
N GLN A 152 -2.16 -7.44 5.36
CA GLN A 152 -2.34 -8.63 6.18
C GLN A 152 -2.93 -9.79 5.36
N GLU A 153 -4.02 -9.54 4.63
CA GLU A 153 -4.65 -10.54 3.76
C GLU A 153 -3.68 -11.07 2.70
N ALA A 154 -2.87 -10.18 2.11
CA ALA A 154 -1.90 -10.55 1.10
C ALA A 154 -0.81 -11.48 1.65
N VAL A 155 -0.30 -11.24 2.86
CA VAL A 155 0.67 -12.14 3.51
C VAL A 155 0.03 -13.49 3.83
N GLU A 156 -1.18 -13.49 4.37
CA GLU A 156 -1.89 -14.73 4.72
C GLU A 156 -2.17 -15.60 3.50
N LYS A 157 -2.68 -15.00 2.41
CA LYS A 157 -2.99 -15.70 1.15
C LYS A 157 -1.74 -16.18 0.42
N SER A 158 -0.67 -15.38 0.43
CA SER A 158 0.56 -15.72 -0.30
C SER A 158 1.47 -16.70 0.44
N GLY A 159 1.34 -16.81 1.76
CA GLY A 159 2.16 -17.69 2.60
C GLY A 159 3.62 -17.25 2.72
N VAL A 160 3.96 -16.04 2.27
CA VAL A 160 5.29 -15.44 2.45
C VAL A 160 5.58 -15.20 3.93
N GLY A 161 6.85 -15.26 4.34
CA GLY A 161 7.25 -15.03 5.74
C GLY A 161 6.86 -16.15 6.72
N LYS A 162 6.43 -17.33 6.23
CA LYS A 162 6.32 -18.54 7.06
C LYS A 162 7.67 -19.27 7.11
N THR A 163 8.55 -18.84 8.01
CA THR A 163 9.71 -19.62 8.49
C THR A 163 9.87 -19.40 9.98
#